data_AF-A0A946B725-F1
#
_entry.id   AF-A0A946B725-F1
#
_cell.length_a   1.000
_cell.length_b   1.000
_cell.length_c   1.000
_cell.angle_alpha   90.00
_cell.angle_beta   90.00
_cell.angle_gamma   90.00
#
_symmetry.space_group_name_H-M   'P 1'
#
loop_
_entity.id
_entity.type
_entity.pdbx_description
1 polymer ?
#
loop_
_entity_poly.entity_id
_entity_poly.type
_entity_poly.pdbx_seq_one_letter_code
_entity_poly.pdbx_strand_id
1 'polypeptide(L)'
;AERFGVPFNQNPHFPVNTLMAMRAIAGADIEGTMDSIAAAAFEAMWIDGMNLGDPTELEAFADKAGIGIDTMAGWITSDTAKAHLRANTDNAVQRGAFGAPTFFVNNEMFFGQDRLDWVEAAAS
;
A
#
# COMPACT_ATOMS: atom_id res chain seq x y z
N ALA A 1 -1.80 14.78 -9.94
CA ALA A 1 -2.99 14.24 -10.62
C ALA A 1 -3.17 14.89 -11.99
N GLU A 2 -3.51 16.17 -12.07
CA GLU A 2 -3.72 16.90 -13.34
C GLU A 2 -2.57 16.75 -14.35
N ARG A 3 -1.32 16.98 -13.91
CA ARG A 3 -0.12 16.80 -14.76
C ARG A 3 -0.02 15.41 -15.40
N PHE A 4 -0.51 14.38 -14.71
CA PHE A 4 -0.43 12.99 -15.15
C PHE A 4 -1.75 12.47 -15.74
N GLY A 5 -2.80 13.30 -15.79
CA GLY A 5 -4.12 12.90 -16.30
C GLY A 5 -4.81 11.79 -15.50
N VAL A 6 -4.45 11.61 -14.23
CA VAL A 6 -5.01 10.55 -13.37
C VAL A 6 -6.11 11.08 -12.43
N PRO A 7 -7.15 10.29 -12.13
CA PRO A 7 -8.16 10.65 -11.13
C PRO A 7 -7.52 10.86 -9.76
N PHE A 8 -8.02 11.84 -9.02
CA PHE A 8 -7.62 12.11 -7.66
C PHE A 8 -8.69 12.93 -6.95
N ASN A 9 -9.12 12.44 -5.81
CA ASN A 9 -10.03 13.11 -4.88
C ASN A 9 -9.32 13.17 -3.52
N GLN A 10 -9.24 14.37 -2.94
CA GLN A 10 -8.70 14.52 -1.59
C GLN A 10 -9.61 13.78 -0.61
N ASN A 11 -9.07 12.72 0.01
CA ASN A 11 -9.82 11.90 0.95
C ASN A 11 -10.26 12.75 2.18
N PRO A 12 -11.56 12.81 2.51
CA PRO A 12 -12.07 13.64 3.60
C PRO A 12 -11.67 13.13 5.01
N HIS A 13 -11.22 11.87 5.11
CA HIS A 13 -10.77 11.24 6.35
C HIS A 13 -9.26 11.33 6.55
N PHE A 14 -8.51 11.92 5.60
CA PHE A 14 -7.06 11.99 5.69
C PHE A 14 -6.59 12.89 6.85
N PRO A 15 -5.60 12.47 7.68
CA PRO A 15 -4.84 11.22 7.59
C PRO A 15 -5.60 10.00 8.13
N VAL A 16 -5.62 8.93 7.31
CA VAL A 16 -6.26 7.65 7.66
C VAL A 16 -5.28 6.74 8.40
N ASN A 17 -5.74 6.01 9.41
CA ASN A 17 -4.96 4.90 9.98
C ASN A 17 -4.89 3.74 8.97
N THR A 18 -3.74 3.57 8.32
CA THR A 18 -3.57 2.61 7.23
C THR A 18 -3.18 1.20 7.71
N LEU A 19 -3.11 0.93 9.01
CA LEU A 19 -2.62 -0.36 9.52
C LEU A 19 -3.44 -1.55 9.03
N MET A 20 -4.76 -1.39 8.92
CA MET A 20 -5.65 -2.44 8.41
C MET A 20 -5.33 -2.75 6.94
N ALA A 21 -5.30 -1.73 6.08
CA ALA A 21 -4.93 -1.87 4.67
C ALA A 21 -3.52 -2.44 4.48
N MET A 22 -2.52 -1.96 5.23
CA MET A 22 -1.14 -2.46 5.15
C MET A 22 -1.02 -3.93 5.54
N ARG A 23 -1.81 -4.41 6.51
CA ARG A 23 -1.84 -5.84 6.88
C ARG A 23 -2.54 -6.68 5.81
N ALA A 24 -3.62 -6.19 5.22
CA ALA A 24 -4.28 -6.85 4.09
C ALA A 24 -3.31 -7.02 2.91
N ILE A 25 -2.59 -5.95 2.54
CA ILE A 25 -1.57 -5.97 1.46
C ILE A 25 -0.43 -6.93 1.81
N ALA A 26 0.06 -6.93 3.06
CA ALA A 26 1.09 -7.88 3.48
C ALA A 26 0.64 -9.34 3.44
N GLY A 27 -0.63 -9.63 3.76
CA GLY A 27 -1.21 -10.97 3.57
C GLY A 27 -1.31 -11.35 2.08
N ALA A 28 -1.77 -10.42 1.25
CA ALA A 28 -1.85 -10.60 -0.20
C ALA A 28 -0.48 -10.86 -0.85
N ASP A 29 0.58 -10.20 -0.35
CA ASP A 29 1.96 -10.40 -0.80
C ASP A 29 2.46 -11.83 -0.56
N ILE A 30 2.16 -12.39 0.61
CA ILE A 30 2.48 -13.80 0.91
C ILE A 30 1.79 -14.75 -0.08
N GLU A 31 0.58 -14.41 -0.52
CA GLU A 31 -0.21 -15.21 -1.46
C GLU A 31 0.04 -14.86 -2.94
N GLY A 32 0.94 -13.91 -3.23
CA GLY A 32 1.29 -13.51 -4.60
C GLY A 32 0.22 -12.66 -5.31
N THR A 33 -0.65 -11.99 -4.57
CA THR A 33 -1.73 -11.14 -5.10
C THR A 33 -1.59 -9.66 -4.71
N MET A 34 -0.44 -9.26 -4.15
CA MET A 34 -0.17 -7.91 -3.62
C MET A 34 -0.60 -6.78 -4.57
N ASP A 35 -0.20 -6.85 -5.84
CA ASP A 35 -0.39 -5.75 -6.80
C ASP A 35 -1.86 -5.38 -6.95
N SER A 36 -2.75 -6.38 -7.03
CA SER A 36 -4.19 -6.16 -7.15
C SER A 36 -4.80 -5.49 -5.90
N ILE A 37 -4.38 -5.93 -4.71
CA ILE A 37 -4.89 -5.41 -3.44
C ILE A 37 -4.33 -4.02 -3.14
N ALA A 38 -3.05 -3.78 -3.46
CA ALA A 38 -2.42 -2.48 -3.34
C ALA A 38 -3.07 -1.46 -4.29
N ALA A 39 -3.31 -1.83 -5.56
CA ALA A 39 -4.01 -0.98 -6.51
C ALA A 39 -5.42 -0.62 -6.02
N ALA A 40 -6.20 -1.61 -5.57
CA ALA A 40 -7.53 -1.39 -5.01
C ALA A 40 -7.48 -0.46 -3.79
N ALA A 41 -6.50 -0.59 -2.90
CA ALA A 41 -6.33 0.28 -1.74
C ALA A 41 -6.02 1.73 -2.13
N PHE A 42 -5.15 1.94 -3.14
CA PHE A 42 -4.86 3.27 -3.65
C PHE A 42 -6.10 3.94 -4.27
N GLU A 43 -6.87 3.21 -5.08
CA GLU A 43 -8.12 3.73 -5.64
C GLU A 43 -9.16 4.03 -4.55
N ALA A 44 -9.36 3.09 -3.61
CA ALA A 44 -10.30 3.26 -2.51
C ALA A 44 -10.01 4.54 -1.73
N MET A 45 -8.73 4.77 -1.42
CA MET A 45 -8.31 5.92 -0.64
C MET A 45 -8.36 7.23 -1.44
N TRP A 46 -7.82 7.25 -2.66
CA TRP A 46 -7.55 8.51 -3.39
C TRP A 46 -8.51 8.80 -4.53
N ILE A 47 -9.40 7.89 -4.88
CA ILE A 47 -10.47 8.11 -5.87
C ILE A 47 -11.82 8.04 -5.15
N ASP A 48 -12.05 7.01 -4.36
CA ASP A 48 -13.37 6.77 -3.75
C ASP A 48 -13.54 7.46 -2.39
N GLY A 49 -12.45 7.95 -1.78
CA GLY A 49 -12.49 8.68 -0.51
C GLY A 49 -12.80 7.81 0.70
N MET A 50 -12.58 6.49 0.62
CA MET A 50 -12.84 5.53 1.69
C MET A 50 -11.93 5.75 2.91
N ASN A 51 -12.47 5.53 4.11
CA ASN A 51 -11.72 5.42 5.34
C ASN A 51 -11.26 3.96 5.56
N LEU A 52 -10.13 3.59 4.97
CA LEU A 52 -9.53 2.25 5.16
C LEU A 52 -9.01 1.95 6.59
N GLY A 53 -9.21 2.87 7.54
CA GLY A 53 -9.00 2.64 8.97
C GLY A 53 -10.28 2.27 9.72
N ASP A 54 -11.45 2.34 9.07
CA ASP A 54 -12.75 2.01 9.64
C ASP A 54 -13.12 0.56 9.32
N PRO A 55 -13.27 -0.33 10.32
CA PRO A 55 -13.69 -1.71 10.10
C PRO A 55 -15.06 -1.84 9.41
N THR A 56 -15.92 -0.82 9.49
CA THR A 56 -17.24 -0.85 8.84
C THR A 56 -17.16 -0.72 7.32
N GLU A 57 -16.04 -0.23 6.78
CA GLU A 57 -15.80 -0.15 5.33
C GLU A 57 -15.10 -1.39 4.76
N LEU A 58 -14.75 -2.36 5.61
CA LEU A 58 -13.92 -3.50 5.21
C LEU A 58 -14.58 -4.37 4.13
N GLU A 59 -15.90 -4.58 4.21
CA GLU A 59 -16.65 -5.35 3.22
C GLU A 59 -16.62 -4.67 1.85
N ALA A 60 -16.89 -3.35 1.80
CA ALA A 60 -16.81 -2.58 0.56
C ALA A 60 -15.38 -2.57 -0.03
N PHE A 61 -14.36 -2.52 0.83
CA PHE A 61 -12.97 -2.61 0.37
C PHE A 61 -12.64 -4.01 -0.18
N ALA A 62 -13.12 -5.07 0.46
CA ALA A 62 -12.97 -6.44 -0.02
C ALA A 62 -13.61 -6.64 -1.39
N ASP A 63 -14.85 -6.17 -1.56
CA ASP A 63 -15.57 -6.21 -2.84
C ASP A 63 -14.82 -5.46 -3.94
N LYS A 64 -14.33 -4.24 -3.64
CA LYS A 64 -13.53 -3.45 -4.60
C LYS A 64 -12.22 -4.14 -4.98
N ALA A 65 -11.59 -4.80 -4.01
CA ALA A 65 -10.37 -5.57 -4.24
C ALA A 65 -10.64 -6.92 -4.94
N GLY A 66 -11.90 -7.29 -5.17
CA GLY A 66 -12.28 -8.54 -5.84
C GLY A 66 -12.01 -9.77 -4.99
N ILE A 67 -11.96 -9.64 -3.66
CA ILE A 67 -11.72 -10.74 -2.73
C ILE A 67 -12.87 -10.87 -1.72
N GLY A 68 -13.05 -12.06 -1.15
CA GLY A 68 -14.03 -12.27 -0.09
C GLY A 68 -13.64 -11.58 1.21
N ILE A 69 -14.62 -11.06 1.93
CA ILE A 69 -14.43 -10.43 3.25
C ILE A 69 -13.70 -11.34 4.24
N ASP A 70 -14.00 -12.65 4.24
CA ASP A 70 -13.34 -13.62 5.13
C ASP A 70 -11.85 -13.76 4.82
N THR A 71 -11.47 -13.75 3.53
CA THR A 71 -10.06 -13.76 3.11
C THR A 71 -9.35 -12.50 3.59
N MET A 72 -9.95 -11.33 3.32
CA MET A 72 -9.38 -10.04 3.72
C MET A 72 -9.21 -9.94 5.25
N ALA A 73 -10.26 -10.28 6.01
CA ALA A 73 -10.25 -10.29 7.47
C ALA A 73 -9.22 -11.31 8.02
N GLY A 74 -9.09 -12.46 7.37
CA GLY A 74 -8.08 -13.47 7.67
C GLY A 74 -6.67 -12.91 7.56
N TRP A 75 -6.34 -12.21 6.47
CA TRP A 75 -5.05 -11.55 6.31
C TRP A 75 -4.80 -10.47 7.36
N ILE A 76 -5.78 -9.59 7.60
CA ILE A 76 -5.66 -8.49 8.57
C ILE A 76 -5.35 -9.00 9.99
N THR A 77 -5.95 -10.12 10.37
CA THR A 77 -5.84 -10.69 11.72
C THR A 77 -4.71 -11.71 11.86
N SER A 78 -4.17 -12.23 10.75
CA SER A 78 -3.10 -13.22 10.72
C SER A 78 -1.80 -12.71 11.35
N ASP A 79 -1.20 -13.53 12.21
CA ASP A 79 0.12 -13.24 12.78
C ASP A 79 1.23 -13.29 11.73
N THR A 80 1.07 -14.12 10.69
CA THR A 80 2.00 -14.20 9.55
C THR A 80 2.02 -12.86 8.80
N ALA A 81 0.86 -12.30 8.46
CA ALA A 81 0.78 -11.02 7.76
C ALA A 81 1.31 -9.85 8.61
N LYS A 82 0.99 -9.85 9.93
CA LYS A 82 1.55 -8.86 10.86
C LYS A 82 3.07 -8.95 10.96
N ALA A 83 3.62 -10.17 11.00
CA ALA A 83 5.06 -10.38 11.05
C ALA A 83 5.74 -9.95 9.74
N HIS A 84 5.13 -10.27 8.61
CA HIS A 84 5.61 -9.85 7.28
C HIS A 84 5.64 -8.33 7.13
N LEU A 85 4.57 -7.64 7.52
CA LEU A 85 4.53 -6.16 7.53
C LEU A 85 5.63 -5.55 8.43
N ARG A 86 5.86 -6.13 9.61
CA ARG A 86 6.95 -5.69 10.50
C ARG A 86 8.32 -5.89 9.85
N ALA A 87 8.57 -7.08 9.28
CA ALA A 87 9.84 -7.37 8.62
C ALA A 87 10.11 -6.42 7.43
N ASN A 88 9.08 -6.11 6.63
CA ASN A 88 9.20 -5.14 5.53
C ASN A 88 9.53 -3.74 6.06
N THR A 89 8.88 -3.32 7.14
CA THR A 89 9.14 -2.02 7.80
C THR A 89 10.58 -1.96 8.35
N ASP A 90 10.99 -3.00 9.08
CA ASP A 90 12.33 -3.09 9.67
C ASP A 90 13.41 -3.10 8.58
N ASN A 91 13.19 -3.81 7.47
CA ASN A 91 14.10 -3.82 6.33
C ASN A 91 14.24 -2.41 5.72
N ALA A 92 13.12 -1.70 5.51
CA ALA A 92 13.15 -0.34 4.97
C ALA A 92 13.94 0.60 5.89
N VAL A 93 13.70 0.54 7.21
CA VAL A 93 14.42 1.34 8.21
C VAL A 93 15.90 0.98 8.24
N GLN A 94 16.25 -0.31 8.24
CA GLN A 94 17.64 -0.78 8.24
C GLN A 94 18.42 -0.29 7.01
N ARG A 95 17.74 -0.17 5.86
CA ARG A 95 18.31 0.38 4.63
C ARG A 95 18.35 1.91 4.58
N GLY A 96 17.84 2.58 5.61
CA GLY A 96 17.89 4.04 5.76
C GLY A 96 16.67 4.79 5.21
N ALA A 97 15.58 4.10 4.86
CA ALA A 97 14.35 4.77 4.44
C ALA A 97 13.75 5.58 5.59
N PHE A 98 13.33 6.82 5.29
CA PHE A 98 12.75 7.75 6.28
C PHE A 98 11.41 8.36 5.83
N GLY A 99 10.94 8.02 4.63
CA GLY A 99 9.70 8.53 4.06
C GLY A 99 9.22 7.69 2.87
N ALA A 100 8.09 8.09 2.29
CA ALA A 100 7.52 7.43 1.13
C ALA A 100 7.14 8.45 0.03
N PRO A 101 7.23 8.05 -1.27
CA PRO A 101 7.83 6.81 -1.73
C PRO A 101 9.37 6.85 -1.61
N THR A 102 9.96 5.70 -1.28
CA THR A 102 11.42 5.46 -1.32
C THR A 102 11.66 4.23 -2.18
N PHE A 103 12.59 4.31 -3.12
CA PHE A 103 13.01 3.22 -3.99
C PHE A 103 14.46 2.89 -3.70
N PHE A 104 14.81 1.61 -3.83
CA PHE A 104 16.20 1.18 -3.81
C PHE A 104 16.51 0.37 -5.06
N VAL A 105 17.58 0.75 -5.75
CA VAL A 105 18.12 0.00 -6.89
C VAL A 105 19.56 -0.32 -6.57
N ASN A 106 19.88 -1.62 -6.48
CA ASN A 106 21.15 -2.09 -5.92
C ASN A 106 21.42 -1.49 -4.52
N ASN A 107 22.50 -0.72 -4.38
CA ASN A 107 22.91 -0.06 -3.13
C ASN A 107 22.51 1.42 -3.08
N GLU A 108 21.82 1.94 -4.10
CA GLU A 108 21.40 3.33 -4.18
C GLU A 108 19.97 3.50 -3.68
N MET A 109 19.70 4.64 -3.02
CA MET A 109 18.41 5.01 -2.47
C MET A 109 17.90 6.29 -3.13
N PHE A 110 16.66 6.26 -3.59
CA PHE A 110 15.96 7.40 -4.20
C PHE A 110 14.69 7.71 -3.41
N PHE A 111 14.60 8.92 -2.87
CA PHE A 111 13.43 9.38 -2.12
C PHE A 111 12.64 10.42 -2.93
N GLY A 112 11.33 10.21 -3.04
CA GLY A 112 10.40 11.09 -3.76
C GLY A 112 10.00 10.58 -5.14
N GLN A 113 8.75 10.82 -5.52
CA GLN A 113 8.22 10.43 -6.83
C GLN A 113 8.89 11.18 -7.99
N ASP A 114 9.42 12.37 -7.73
CA ASP A 114 10.17 13.20 -8.68
C ASP A 114 11.58 12.65 -8.99
N ARG A 115 11.89 11.44 -8.52
CA ARG A 115 13.13 10.71 -8.80
C ARG A 115 12.93 9.47 -9.68
N LEU A 116 11.72 9.21 -10.18
CA LEU A 116 11.45 8.00 -10.97
C LEU A 116 12.34 7.86 -12.22
N ASP A 117 12.66 8.96 -12.94
CA ASP A 117 13.58 8.90 -14.08
C ASP A 117 14.99 8.41 -13.69
N TRP A 118 15.45 8.73 -12.47
CA TRP A 118 16.73 8.26 -11.94
C TRP A 118 16.67 6.79 -11.51
N VAL A 119 15.52 6.38 -10.96
CA VAL A 119 15.25 4.97 -10.63
C VAL A 119 15.29 4.12 -11.90
N GLU A 120 14.64 4.55 -12.97
CA GLU A 120 14.64 3.87 -14.27
C GLU A 120 16.07 3.76 -14.85
N ALA A 121 16.83 4.86 -14.84
CA ALA A 121 18.20 4.88 -15.32
C ALA A 121 19.12 3.94 -14.52
N ALA A 122 18.92 3.82 -13.20
CA ALA A 122 19.70 2.93 -12.35
C ALA A 122 19.32 1.43 -12.50
N ALA A 123 18.12 1.14 -12.99
CA ALA A 123 17.58 -0.22 -13.15
C ALA A 123 17.82 -0.82 -14.55
N SER A 124 18.30 -0.01 -15.49
CA SER A 124 18.63 -0.39 -16.87
C SER A 124 20.02 -1.02 -16.98
#